data_AF-A0A6P5LV53-F1
#
_entry.id   AF-A0A6P5LV53-F1
#
_cell.length_a   1.000
_cell.length_b   1.000
_cell.length_c   1.000
_cell.angle_alpha   90.00
_cell.angle_beta   90.00
_cell.angle_gamma   90.00
#
_symmetry.space_group_name_H-M   'P 1'
#
loop_
_entity.id
_entity.type
_entity.pdbx_description
1 polymer ?
#
loop_
_entity_poly.entity_id
_entity_poly.type
_entity_poly.pdbx_seq_one_letter_code
_entity_poly.pdbx_strand_id
1 'polypeptide(L)'
;MKSPCVLKMTILVIFLLFRGSHGGFQSPDPVALSRALFGSPCDCGGGTFTVRPATYTQEVDCGEKTAYLAYRHSITGVSKPKWECVRKPRVIPPNGGQPGPCPSDCNYLEALHSTCYSSTQQCSGSSGTVYLTTIQEREYGGSTGGDWAHITSQGLRGSTNKYAQASCRKENIGKNVCWPLHAPVHISDGGGPTDQIREHEVRERINEIIKSMYPPIHYHPLALPKPRGTDLDVQTSEILEATLKALNYSNPDLAADCWLCMALGTPMPIALMSKWLHIHKLHT
;
A
#
# COMPACT_ATOMS: atom_id res chain seq x y z
N MET A 1 -29.75 21.03 64.05
CA MET A 1 -28.86 19.89 63.74
C MET A 1 -29.28 19.31 62.39
N LYS A 2 -28.60 19.67 61.29
CA LYS A 2 -28.87 19.13 59.94
C LYS A 2 -27.86 18.03 59.66
N SER A 3 -28.36 16.87 59.24
CA SER A 3 -27.65 15.60 59.12
C SER A 3 -26.49 15.66 58.10
N PRO A 4 -25.27 15.16 58.45
CA PRO A 4 -24.10 15.19 57.57
C PRO A 4 -24.14 14.16 56.41
N CYS A 5 -25.18 13.33 56.32
CA CYS A 5 -25.30 12.29 55.29
C CYS A 5 -25.71 12.80 53.90
N VAL A 6 -26.46 13.91 53.81
CA VAL A 6 -27.02 14.37 52.53
C VAL A 6 -25.96 15.03 51.63
N LEU A 7 -24.94 15.64 52.25
CA LEU A 7 -23.85 16.31 51.52
C LEU A 7 -22.86 15.32 50.88
N LYS A 8 -22.72 14.12 51.45
CA LYS A 8 -21.85 13.06 50.88
C LYS A 8 -22.48 12.34 49.69
N MET A 9 -23.80 12.13 49.66
CA MET A 9 -24.47 11.49 48.52
C MET A 9 -24.63 12.42 47.31
N THR A 10 -24.74 13.73 47.50
CA THR A 10 -24.83 14.69 46.39
C THR A 10 -23.51 14.86 45.65
N ILE A 11 -22.37 14.79 46.34
CA ILE A 11 -21.04 14.86 45.71
C ILE A 11 -20.74 13.58 44.89
N LEU A 12 -21.18 12.41 45.35
CA LEU A 12 -20.94 11.15 44.64
C LEU A 12 -21.74 11.03 43.32
N VAL A 13 -22.95 11.59 43.28
CA VAL A 13 -23.79 11.61 42.07
C VAL A 13 -23.27 12.59 41.02
N ILE A 14 -22.63 13.69 41.44
CA ILE A 14 -22.00 14.65 40.51
C ILE A 14 -20.79 14.01 39.80
N PHE A 15 -19.98 13.19 40.49
CA PHE A 15 -18.85 12.49 39.86
C PHE A 15 -19.28 11.38 38.87
N LEU A 16 -20.47 10.79 39.02
CA LEU A 16 -21.01 9.78 38.10
C LEU A 16 -21.72 10.39 36.87
N LEU A 17 -22.05 11.69 36.90
CA LEU A 17 -22.63 12.42 35.77
C LEU A 17 -21.57 13.06 34.86
N PHE A 18 -20.30 13.12 35.29
CA PHE A 18 -19.18 13.35 34.38
C PHE A 18 -18.86 12.06 33.62
N ARG A 19 -19.73 11.73 32.64
CA ARG A 19 -19.20 11.07 31.43
C ARG A 19 -18.11 12.00 30.94
N GLY A 20 -16.86 11.55 31.01
CA GLY A 20 -15.74 12.27 30.44
C GLY A 20 -16.06 12.56 28.99
N SER A 21 -16.56 13.75 28.70
CA SER A 21 -16.60 14.28 27.35
C SER A 21 -15.15 14.31 26.92
N HIS A 22 -14.79 13.41 26.01
CA HIS A 22 -13.52 13.47 25.31
C HIS A 22 -13.56 14.72 24.43
N GLY A 23 -13.34 15.88 25.06
CA GLY A 23 -13.09 17.15 24.43
C GLY A 23 -11.69 17.12 23.85
N GLY A 24 -11.53 16.39 22.76
CA GLY A 24 -10.42 16.51 21.85
C GLY A 24 -11.03 16.43 20.46
N PHE A 25 -10.87 17.46 19.65
CA PHE A 25 -10.90 17.24 18.22
C PHE A 25 -9.82 16.20 17.95
N GLN A 26 -10.19 14.92 17.86
CA GLN A 26 -9.31 13.90 17.33
C GLN A 26 -8.76 14.47 16.03
N SER A 27 -7.44 14.41 15.84
CA SER A 27 -6.83 14.90 14.61
C SER A 27 -7.60 14.28 13.45
N PRO A 28 -8.18 15.08 12.54
CA PRO A 28 -8.96 14.53 11.44
C PRO A 28 -8.11 13.52 10.70
N ASP A 29 -8.69 12.38 10.35
CA ASP A 29 -7.98 11.38 9.55
C ASP A 29 -7.42 12.10 8.31
N PRO A 30 -6.09 12.16 8.14
CA PRO A 30 -5.47 12.92 7.06
C PRO A 30 -5.90 12.39 5.69
N VAL A 31 -6.27 11.11 5.58
CA VAL A 31 -6.78 10.53 4.34
C VAL A 31 -8.21 11.00 4.07
N ALA A 32 -9.09 10.94 5.06
CA ALA A 32 -10.45 11.47 4.93
C ALA A 32 -10.45 12.99 4.64
N LEU A 33 -9.59 13.76 5.33
CA LEU A 33 -9.48 15.20 5.13
C LEU A 33 -8.96 15.55 3.73
N SER A 34 -7.92 14.88 3.26
CA SER A 34 -7.39 15.12 1.90
C SER A 34 -8.42 14.76 0.82
N ARG A 35 -9.18 13.67 1.01
CA ARG A 35 -10.27 13.29 0.11
C ARG A 35 -11.41 14.31 0.12
N ALA A 36 -11.77 14.86 1.28
CA ALA A 36 -12.79 15.90 1.37
C ALA A 36 -12.36 17.21 0.68
N LEU A 37 -11.07 17.56 0.73
CA LEU A 37 -10.55 18.80 0.13
C LEU A 37 -10.36 18.72 -1.39
N PHE A 38 -9.85 17.59 -1.88
CA PHE A 38 -9.37 17.43 -3.26
C PHE A 38 -10.08 16.35 -4.07
N GLY A 39 -10.96 15.56 -3.45
CA GLY A 39 -11.58 14.38 -4.05
C GLY A 39 -10.68 13.14 -3.97
N SER A 40 -11.18 12.01 -4.47
CA SER A 40 -10.42 10.77 -4.51
C SER A 40 -9.34 10.82 -5.61
N PRO A 41 -8.11 10.34 -5.34
CA PRO A 41 -6.99 10.43 -6.30
C PRO A 41 -7.28 9.79 -7.65
N CYS A 42 -7.83 8.57 -7.63
CA CYS A 42 -8.01 7.76 -8.83
C CYS A 42 -9.24 8.14 -9.67
N ASP A 43 -10.06 9.09 -9.21
CA ASP A 43 -11.19 9.62 -9.97
C ASP A 43 -10.75 10.65 -11.03
N CYS A 44 -9.51 11.15 -10.93
CA CYS A 44 -8.90 12.07 -11.90
C CYS A 44 -9.75 13.33 -12.16
N GLY A 45 -10.32 13.95 -11.11
CA GLY A 45 -11.19 15.12 -11.24
C GLY A 45 -10.54 16.35 -11.88
N GLY A 46 -9.20 16.38 -12.02
CA GLY A 46 -8.45 17.36 -12.79
C GLY A 46 -8.24 17.02 -14.27
N GLY A 47 -8.59 15.80 -14.68
CA GLY A 47 -8.46 15.28 -16.03
C GLY A 47 -7.38 14.19 -16.17
N THR A 48 -7.32 13.60 -17.35
CA THR A 48 -6.29 12.63 -17.74
C THR A 48 -5.37 13.22 -18.79
N PHE A 49 -4.06 13.12 -18.55
CA PHE A 49 -3.01 13.70 -19.37
C PHE A 49 -2.01 12.64 -19.81
N THR A 50 -1.19 12.98 -20.81
CA THR A 50 -0.10 12.11 -21.28
C THR A 50 1.25 12.53 -20.71
N VAL A 51 1.33 13.69 -20.06
CA VAL A 51 2.56 14.23 -19.47
C VAL A 51 2.33 14.39 -17.98
N ARG A 52 3.33 14.01 -17.18
CA ARG A 52 3.38 14.32 -15.75
C ARG A 52 3.29 15.83 -15.54
N PRO A 53 2.41 16.33 -14.66
CA PRO A 53 2.37 17.75 -14.34
C PRO A 53 3.70 18.20 -13.75
N ALA A 54 4.15 19.40 -14.13
CA ALA A 54 5.42 19.96 -13.67
C ALA A 54 5.44 20.24 -12.16
N THR A 55 4.28 20.58 -11.60
CA THR A 55 4.10 20.95 -10.19
C THR A 55 2.94 20.17 -9.58
N TYR A 56 3.25 19.37 -8.55
CA TYR A 56 2.30 18.56 -7.80
C TYR A 56 2.78 18.38 -6.36
N THR A 57 1.87 18.08 -5.44
CA THR A 57 2.18 17.89 -4.00
C THR A 57 2.10 16.43 -3.55
N GLN A 58 1.37 15.60 -4.28
CA GLN A 58 1.16 14.18 -3.98
C GLN A 58 1.11 13.37 -5.25
N GLU A 59 1.48 12.09 -5.13
CA GLU A 59 1.42 11.09 -6.17
C GLU A 59 0.80 9.81 -5.58
N VAL A 60 -0.14 9.21 -6.30
CA VAL A 60 -0.82 7.98 -5.91
C VAL A 60 -0.87 7.02 -7.09
N ASP A 61 -0.42 5.79 -6.87
CA ASP A 61 -0.57 4.72 -7.85
C ASP A 61 -2.01 4.19 -7.86
N CYS A 62 -2.66 4.25 -9.04
CA CYS A 62 -4.02 3.76 -9.28
C CYS A 62 -4.04 2.53 -10.20
N GLY A 63 -2.95 1.77 -10.27
CA GLY A 63 -2.81 0.60 -11.15
C GLY A 63 -2.40 1.01 -12.55
N GLU A 64 -3.37 1.21 -13.46
CA GLU A 64 -3.11 1.56 -14.88
C GLU A 64 -2.67 3.02 -15.10
N LYS A 65 -2.82 3.85 -14.07
CA LYS A 65 -2.52 5.28 -14.12
C LYS A 65 -1.93 5.73 -12.79
N THR A 66 -1.19 6.81 -12.83
CA THR A 66 -0.68 7.49 -11.65
C THR A 66 -1.42 8.82 -11.51
N ALA A 67 -2.00 9.08 -10.34
CA ALA A 67 -2.68 10.31 -10.02
C ALA A 67 -1.73 11.28 -9.32
N TYR A 68 -1.69 12.52 -9.82
CA TYR A 68 -0.86 13.60 -9.29
C TYR A 68 -1.75 14.73 -8.78
N LEU A 69 -1.55 15.17 -7.54
CA LEU A 69 -2.27 16.33 -7.00
C LEU A 69 -1.60 17.60 -7.51
N ALA A 70 -1.95 17.97 -8.74
CA ALA A 70 -1.31 19.02 -9.50
C ALA A 70 -1.85 20.40 -9.12
N TYR A 71 -0.99 21.40 -9.17
CA TYR A 71 -1.37 22.81 -9.02
C TYR A 71 -0.60 23.65 -10.02
N ARG A 72 -1.12 24.83 -10.36
CA ARG A 72 -0.50 25.75 -11.33
C ARG A 72 -0.25 27.09 -10.65
N HIS A 73 0.92 27.67 -10.91
CA HIS A 73 1.21 29.05 -10.55
C HIS A 73 0.59 29.99 -11.59
N SER A 74 -0.12 31.01 -11.13
CA SER A 74 -0.52 32.16 -11.93
C SER A 74 0.10 33.43 -11.34
N ILE A 75 0.07 34.52 -12.10
CA ILE A 75 0.51 35.85 -11.64
C ILE A 75 -0.24 36.28 -10.37
N THR A 76 -1.46 35.78 -10.18
CA THR A 76 -2.37 36.13 -9.07
C THR A 76 -2.38 35.13 -7.92
N GLY A 77 -1.59 34.04 -7.98
CA GLY A 77 -1.50 33.07 -6.89
C GLY A 77 -1.35 31.62 -7.35
N VAL A 78 -1.79 30.68 -6.51
CA VAL A 78 -1.72 29.24 -6.78
C VAL A 78 -3.14 28.70 -6.98
N SER A 79 -3.37 27.96 -8.07
CA SER A 79 -4.65 27.32 -8.33
C SER A 79 -4.97 26.28 -7.26
N LYS A 80 -6.25 26.10 -6.91
CA LYS A 80 -6.67 24.96 -6.07
C LYS A 80 -6.16 23.65 -6.70
N PRO A 81 -5.40 22.81 -5.95
CA PRO A 81 -4.88 21.56 -6.48
C PRO A 81 -6.00 20.62 -6.93
N LYS A 82 -5.74 19.87 -8.00
CA LYS A 82 -6.67 18.86 -8.54
C LYS A 82 -5.90 17.60 -8.93
N TRP A 83 -6.57 16.45 -8.84
CA TRP A 83 -6.00 15.17 -9.26
C TRP A 83 -5.95 15.06 -10.78
N GLU A 84 -4.77 15.24 -11.36
CA GLU A 84 -4.46 15.00 -12.77
C GLU A 84 -3.83 13.62 -12.91
N CYS A 85 -4.37 12.76 -13.78
CA CYS A 85 -3.88 11.39 -13.93
C CYS A 85 -3.08 11.20 -15.21
N VAL A 86 -2.00 10.43 -15.13
CA VAL A 86 -1.20 10.02 -16.29
C VAL A 86 -1.25 8.52 -16.44
N ARG A 87 -1.56 8.04 -17.65
CA ARG A 87 -1.57 6.61 -17.93
C ARG A 87 -0.15 6.06 -17.89
N LYS A 88 0.02 4.89 -17.26
CA LYS A 88 1.28 4.17 -17.32
C LYS A 88 1.47 3.55 -18.71
N PRO A 89 2.73 3.29 -19.12
CA PRO A 89 2.98 2.61 -20.37
C PRO A 89 2.35 1.22 -20.43
N ARG A 90 1.82 0.87 -21.59
CA ARG A 90 1.28 -0.47 -21.83
C ARG A 90 2.40 -1.44 -22.16
N VAL A 91 2.48 -2.56 -21.44
CA VAL A 91 3.38 -3.66 -21.78
C VAL A 91 2.68 -4.56 -22.80
N ILE A 92 3.21 -4.61 -24.01
CA ILE A 92 2.72 -5.45 -25.10
C ILE A 92 3.31 -6.85 -24.91
N PRO A 93 2.47 -7.88 -24.74
CA PRO A 93 2.94 -9.24 -24.55
C PRO A 93 3.59 -9.78 -25.84
N PRO A 94 4.62 -10.64 -25.73
CA PRO A 94 5.24 -11.26 -26.89
C PRO A 94 4.28 -12.22 -27.61
N ASN A 95 4.29 -12.18 -28.95
CA ASN A 95 3.52 -13.12 -29.78
C ASN A 95 4.07 -14.55 -29.62
N GLY A 96 3.25 -15.46 -29.07
CA GLY A 96 3.64 -16.85 -28.86
C GLY A 96 4.44 -17.10 -27.57
N GLY A 97 4.47 -16.15 -26.63
CA GLY A 97 5.08 -16.32 -25.32
C GLY A 97 6.61 -16.16 -25.26
N GLN A 98 7.27 -15.97 -26.41
CA GLN A 98 8.71 -15.71 -26.48
C GLN A 98 9.01 -14.34 -27.10
N PRO A 99 9.89 -13.53 -26.50
CA PRO A 99 10.31 -12.25 -27.07
C PRO A 99 10.93 -12.43 -28.46
N GLY A 100 10.50 -11.60 -29.43
CA GLY A 100 11.16 -11.50 -30.73
C GLY A 100 12.56 -10.86 -30.63
N PRO A 101 13.35 -10.86 -31.70
CA PRO A 101 14.66 -10.20 -31.69
C PRO A 101 14.53 -8.70 -31.45
N CYS A 102 15.47 -8.10 -30.71
CA CYS A 102 15.54 -6.65 -30.55
C CYS A 102 15.81 -5.97 -31.90
N PRO A 103 15.30 -4.73 -32.11
CA PRO A 103 15.64 -3.95 -33.30
C PRO A 103 17.15 -3.84 -33.49
N SER A 104 17.63 -3.96 -34.73
CA SER A 104 19.06 -3.93 -35.02
C SER A 104 19.70 -2.56 -34.78
N ASP A 105 18.90 -1.49 -34.84
CA ASP A 105 19.28 -0.10 -34.62
C ASP A 105 19.01 0.38 -33.19
N CYS A 106 18.76 -0.55 -32.25
CA CYS A 106 18.39 -0.18 -30.89
C CYS A 106 19.55 0.51 -30.16
N ASN A 107 19.27 1.68 -29.58
CA ASN A 107 20.19 2.33 -28.66
C ASN A 107 20.03 1.73 -27.25
N TYR A 108 21.08 1.10 -26.74
CA TYR A 108 21.06 0.46 -25.44
C TYR A 108 21.29 1.48 -24.32
N LEU A 109 20.30 1.60 -23.44
CA LEU A 109 20.28 2.50 -22.30
C LEU A 109 20.32 1.68 -21.01
N GLU A 110 20.83 2.30 -19.94
CA GLU A 110 20.86 1.69 -18.61
C GLU A 110 19.45 1.63 -17.98
N ALA A 111 18.65 2.69 -18.17
CA ALA A 111 17.26 2.77 -17.75
C ALA A 111 16.52 3.82 -18.61
N LEU A 112 15.20 3.69 -18.72
CA LEU A 112 14.34 4.62 -19.45
C LEU A 112 13.09 4.96 -18.63
N HIS A 113 12.81 6.24 -18.42
CA HIS A 113 11.66 6.68 -17.63
C HIS A 113 10.33 6.43 -18.36
N SER A 114 9.30 6.06 -17.60
CA SER A 114 7.96 5.65 -18.08
C SER A 114 7.24 6.75 -18.86
N THR A 115 7.54 8.02 -18.62
CA THR A 115 6.96 9.15 -19.37
C THR A 115 7.49 9.30 -20.79
N CYS A 116 8.55 8.58 -21.15
CA CYS A 116 9.24 8.73 -22.42
C CYS A 116 8.60 7.92 -23.56
N TYR A 117 7.65 7.04 -23.23
CA TYR A 117 7.01 6.12 -24.16
C TYR A 117 5.58 5.79 -23.72
N SER A 118 4.70 5.47 -24.67
CA SER A 118 3.31 5.06 -24.37
C SER A 118 3.15 3.54 -24.21
N SER A 119 4.07 2.77 -24.78
CA SER A 119 4.06 1.31 -24.75
C SER A 119 5.47 0.74 -24.85
N THR A 120 5.65 -0.48 -24.38
CA THR A 120 6.91 -1.22 -24.49
C THR A 120 6.64 -2.70 -24.71
N GLN A 121 7.63 -3.42 -25.23
CA GLN A 121 7.58 -4.86 -25.40
C GLN A 121 8.92 -5.46 -24.97
N GLN A 122 8.92 -6.76 -24.68
CA GLN A 122 10.17 -7.48 -24.46
C GLN A 122 10.79 -7.89 -25.80
N CYS A 123 12.12 -7.88 -25.89
CA CYS A 123 12.87 -8.39 -27.01
C CYS A 123 14.11 -9.15 -26.55
N SER A 124 14.64 -10.03 -27.39
CA SER A 124 15.85 -10.81 -27.13
C SER A 124 17.03 -10.25 -27.94
N GLY A 125 18.11 -9.91 -27.24
CA GLY A 125 19.36 -9.50 -27.86
C GLY A 125 20.11 -10.68 -28.51
N SER A 126 21.19 -10.39 -29.24
CA SER A 126 21.98 -11.41 -29.93
C SER A 126 22.61 -12.47 -28.99
N SER A 127 22.85 -12.12 -27.74
CA SER A 127 23.34 -13.00 -26.68
C SER A 127 22.25 -13.84 -26.01
N GLY A 128 20.97 -13.69 -26.40
CA GLY A 128 19.81 -14.28 -25.72
C GLY A 128 19.36 -13.53 -24.46
N THR A 129 20.01 -12.40 -24.12
CA THR A 129 19.59 -11.54 -23.01
C THR A 129 18.30 -10.81 -23.37
N VAL A 130 17.32 -10.83 -22.47
CA VAL A 130 16.02 -10.17 -22.67
C VAL A 130 16.10 -8.70 -22.24
N TYR A 131 15.59 -7.81 -23.08
CA TYR A 131 15.50 -6.37 -22.86
C TYR A 131 14.05 -5.91 -23.01
N LEU A 132 13.75 -4.74 -22.48
CA LEU A 132 12.59 -3.95 -22.85
C LEU A 132 12.99 -3.07 -24.04
N THR A 133 12.06 -2.90 -24.98
CA THR A 133 12.26 -2.05 -26.16
C THR A 133 11.05 -1.16 -26.41
N THR A 134 11.31 0.03 -26.93
CA THR A 134 10.27 0.95 -27.42
C THR A 134 10.87 1.97 -28.40
N ILE A 135 10.00 2.76 -29.05
CA ILE A 135 10.41 3.98 -29.73
C ILE A 135 10.25 5.12 -28.73
N GLN A 136 11.33 5.86 -28.46
CA GLN A 136 11.23 6.97 -27.52
C GLN A 136 10.41 8.11 -28.15
N GLU A 137 9.33 8.52 -27.48
CA GLU A 137 8.42 9.55 -27.99
C GLU A 137 8.77 10.94 -27.47
N ARG A 138 9.40 11.03 -26.28
CA ARG A 138 9.55 12.28 -25.51
C ARG A 138 10.88 12.32 -24.78
N GLU A 139 11.25 13.51 -24.30
CA GLU A 139 12.38 13.70 -23.38
C GLU A 139 11.90 13.86 -21.93
N TYR A 140 12.79 13.54 -20.99
CA TYR A 140 12.57 13.67 -19.56
C TYR A 140 13.92 13.83 -18.86
N GLY A 141 14.04 14.87 -18.02
CA GLY A 141 15.31 15.23 -17.39
C GLY A 141 15.79 14.25 -16.31
N GLY A 142 14.90 13.42 -15.76
CA GLY A 142 15.22 12.56 -14.62
C GLY A 142 15.44 13.36 -13.32
N SER A 143 15.89 12.67 -12.29
CA SER A 143 16.35 13.27 -11.04
C SER A 143 17.48 12.44 -10.43
N THR A 144 18.38 13.08 -9.68
CA THR A 144 19.52 12.41 -9.04
C THR A 144 19.18 11.76 -7.69
N GLY A 145 17.90 11.75 -7.29
CA GLY A 145 17.48 11.31 -5.95
C GLY A 145 17.95 12.25 -4.83
N GLY A 146 17.54 11.98 -3.58
CA GLY A 146 18.01 12.69 -2.38
C GLY A 146 16.95 13.48 -1.58
N ASP A 147 17.33 13.85 -0.34
CA ASP A 147 16.47 14.47 0.69
C ASP A 147 16.00 15.91 0.39
N TRP A 148 16.55 16.57 -0.63
CA TRP A 148 16.28 17.99 -0.93
C TRP A 148 15.14 18.24 -1.93
N ALA A 149 14.51 17.20 -2.49
CA ALA A 149 13.34 17.35 -3.34
C ALA A 149 12.05 17.46 -2.50
N HIS A 150 11.12 18.33 -2.91
CA HIS A 150 9.84 18.66 -2.23
C HIS A 150 9.24 17.49 -1.42
N ILE A 151 9.02 17.73 -0.13
CA ILE A 151 8.34 16.82 0.80
C ILE A 151 6.89 16.69 0.32
N THR A 152 6.52 15.51 -0.19
CA THR A 152 5.11 15.13 -0.36
C THR A 152 4.56 14.70 1.00
N SER A 153 3.25 14.77 1.22
CA SER A 153 2.62 14.37 2.50
C SER A 153 2.89 12.92 2.91
N GLN A 154 3.38 12.06 2.00
CA GLN A 154 3.86 10.72 2.31
C GLN A 154 5.20 10.73 3.09
N GLY A 155 5.95 11.84 3.07
CA GLY A 155 7.21 12.03 3.79
C GLY A 155 7.06 12.34 5.29
N LEU A 156 5.83 12.50 5.80
CA LEU A 156 5.57 12.74 7.23
C LEU A 156 5.75 11.48 8.12
N ARG A 157 6.15 10.33 7.55
CA ARG A 157 6.31 9.06 8.28
C ARG A 157 7.60 8.27 7.97
N GLY A 158 8.66 8.90 7.49
CA GLY A 158 9.96 8.23 7.37
C GLY A 158 10.90 8.86 6.34
N SER A 159 12.21 8.62 6.52
CA SER A 159 13.27 9.00 5.58
C SER A 159 12.85 8.62 4.16
N THR A 160 12.71 9.60 3.28
CA THR A 160 12.37 9.32 1.89
C THR A 160 13.61 8.77 1.21
N ASN A 161 13.71 7.43 1.07
CA ASN A 161 14.69 6.80 0.19
C ASN A 161 14.29 7.13 -1.27
N LYS A 162 14.50 8.39 -1.70
CA LYS A 162 14.12 8.84 -3.03
C LYS A 162 15.14 8.29 -4.02
N TYR A 163 14.74 7.23 -4.71
CA TYR A 163 15.41 6.72 -5.90
C TYR A 163 15.69 7.85 -6.89
N ALA A 164 16.83 7.77 -7.59
CA ALA A 164 17.06 8.59 -8.76
C ALA A 164 16.01 8.24 -9.82
N GLN A 165 15.42 9.23 -10.49
CA GLN A 165 14.52 8.97 -11.60
C GLN A 165 15.32 8.91 -12.89
N ALA A 166 15.13 7.84 -13.66
CA ALA A 166 15.73 7.68 -14.98
C ALA A 166 15.42 8.90 -15.87
N SER A 167 16.29 9.17 -16.83
CA SER A 167 16.11 10.25 -17.80
C SER A 167 15.92 9.67 -19.20
N CYS A 168 15.48 10.51 -20.14
CA CYS A 168 15.51 10.18 -21.56
C CYS A 168 15.84 11.44 -22.36
N ARG A 169 16.88 11.34 -23.20
CA ARG A 169 17.47 12.50 -23.88
C ARG A 169 16.76 12.79 -25.19
N LYS A 170 16.71 14.06 -25.58
CA LYS A 170 16.14 14.52 -26.87
C LYS A 170 16.70 13.80 -28.09
N GLU A 171 17.96 13.40 -28.05
CA GLU A 171 18.71 12.76 -29.14
C GLU A 171 18.13 11.40 -29.58
N ASN A 172 17.34 10.77 -28.71
CA ASN A 172 16.74 9.46 -28.93
C ASN A 172 15.27 9.51 -29.38
N ILE A 173 14.66 10.70 -29.44
CA ILE A 173 13.27 10.84 -29.88
C ILE A 173 13.12 10.29 -31.31
N GLY A 174 12.17 9.37 -31.49
CA GLY A 174 11.89 8.67 -32.75
C GLY A 174 12.79 7.46 -33.04
N LYS A 175 13.74 7.12 -32.15
CA LYS A 175 14.63 5.97 -32.31
C LYS A 175 14.21 4.79 -31.42
N ASN A 176 14.57 3.58 -31.85
CA ASN A 176 14.46 2.39 -31.03
C ASN A 176 15.45 2.49 -29.86
N VAL A 177 14.95 2.28 -28.64
CA VAL A 177 15.75 2.24 -27.41
C VAL A 177 15.48 0.94 -26.67
N CYS A 178 16.54 0.36 -26.11
CA CYS A 178 16.50 -0.91 -25.41
C CYS A 178 17.12 -0.76 -24.03
N TRP A 179 16.52 -1.31 -22.99
CA TRP A 179 17.07 -1.29 -21.63
C TRP A 179 16.77 -2.60 -20.88
N PRO A 180 17.54 -2.94 -19.83
CA PRO A 180 17.35 -4.19 -19.10
C PRO A 180 15.96 -4.32 -18.46
N LEU A 181 15.49 -5.57 -18.28
CA LEU A 181 14.24 -5.84 -17.55
C LEU A 181 14.28 -5.40 -16.09
N HIS A 182 15.46 -5.49 -15.46
CA HIS A 182 15.65 -5.14 -14.04
C HIS A 182 16.29 -3.76 -13.92
N ALA A 183 15.79 -2.97 -12.96
CA ALA A 183 16.28 -1.62 -12.72
C ALA A 183 17.71 -1.67 -12.17
N PRO A 184 18.56 -0.71 -12.56
CA PRO A 184 19.78 -0.45 -11.85
C PRO A 184 19.50 -0.13 -10.37
N VAL A 185 20.48 -0.39 -9.51
CA VAL A 185 20.35 -0.13 -8.08
C VAL A 185 20.13 1.37 -7.86
N HIS A 186 19.16 1.69 -7.00
CA HIS A 186 18.75 3.05 -6.65
C HIS A 186 18.13 3.90 -7.78
N ILE A 187 17.79 3.31 -8.93
CA ILE A 187 17.11 4.01 -10.03
C ILE A 187 15.64 3.54 -10.13
N SER A 188 14.74 4.49 -10.40
CA SER A 188 13.33 4.27 -10.67
C SER A 188 13.01 4.75 -12.08
N ASP A 189 12.23 3.97 -12.81
CA ASP A 189 11.68 4.37 -14.10
C ASP A 189 10.39 5.20 -13.95
N GLY A 190 10.01 5.59 -12.74
CA GLY A 190 8.79 6.36 -12.47
C GLY A 190 7.52 5.52 -12.56
N GLY A 191 7.54 4.31 -11.99
CA GLY A 191 6.38 3.40 -11.96
C GLY A 191 6.12 2.66 -13.27
N GLY A 192 7.12 2.61 -14.15
CA GLY A 192 7.08 1.83 -15.38
C GLY A 192 7.25 0.31 -15.13
N PRO A 193 7.44 -0.47 -16.20
CA PRO A 193 7.55 -1.92 -16.14
C PRO A 193 8.70 -2.39 -15.23
N THR A 194 9.81 -1.66 -15.19
CA THR A 194 10.98 -2.05 -14.43
C THR A 194 10.74 -1.86 -12.93
N ASP A 195 10.08 -0.77 -12.52
CA ASP A 195 9.64 -0.59 -11.14
C ASP A 195 8.58 -1.64 -10.75
N GLN A 196 7.64 -1.98 -11.64
CA GLN A 196 6.62 -3.01 -11.39
C GLN A 196 7.22 -4.40 -11.18
N ILE A 197 8.21 -4.79 -11.98
CA ILE A 197 8.95 -6.05 -11.80
C ILE A 197 9.63 -6.07 -10.43
N ARG A 198 10.33 -4.98 -10.07
CA ARG A 198 10.99 -4.87 -8.75
C ARG A 198 9.98 -4.96 -7.61
N GLU A 199 8.84 -4.28 -7.69
CA GLU A 199 7.80 -4.35 -6.66
C GLU A 199 7.24 -5.76 -6.50
N HIS A 200 7.04 -6.46 -7.62
CA HIS A 200 6.61 -7.85 -7.61
C HIS A 200 7.65 -8.76 -6.92
N GLU A 201 8.92 -8.65 -7.28
CA GLU A 201 10.02 -9.41 -6.67
C GLU A 201 10.15 -9.13 -5.16
N VAL A 202 10.09 -7.86 -4.76
CA VAL A 202 10.13 -7.47 -3.34
C VAL A 202 8.94 -8.04 -2.59
N ARG A 203 7.74 -8.01 -3.18
CA ARG A 203 6.54 -8.61 -2.58
C ARG A 203 6.69 -10.11 -2.38
N GLU A 204 7.16 -10.82 -3.40
CA GLU A 204 7.42 -12.26 -3.30
C GLU A 204 8.47 -12.55 -2.22
N ARG A 205 9.55 -11.77 -2.17
CA ARG A 205 10.57 -11.94 -1.14
C ARG A 205 10.04 -11.68 0.27
N ILE A 206 9.21 -10.66 0.45
CA ILE A 206 8.53 -10.40 1.73
C ILE A 206 7.61 -11.57 2.08
N ASN A 207 6.85 -12.10 1.11
CA ASN A 207 5.98 -13.26 1.32
C ASN A 207 6.78 -14.51 1.74
N GLU A 208 7.95 -14.76 1.14
CA GLU A 208 8.86 -15.83 1.55
C GLU A 208 9.37 -15.63 2.98
N ILE A 209 9.76 -14.40 3.33
CA ILE A 209 10.22 -14.05 4.67
C ILE A 209 9.09 -14.27 5.68
N ILE A 210 7.86 -13.83 5.37
CA ILE A 210 6.68 -14.08 6.23
C ILE A 210 6.43 -15.58 6.38
N LYS A 211 6.46 -16.36 5.30
CA LYS A 211 6.27 -17.82 5.36
C LYS A 211 7.35 -18.52 6.18
N SER A 212 8.60 -18.05 6.12
CA SER A 212 9.69 -18.64 6.91
C SER A 212 9.61 -18.26 8.39
N MET A 213 9.18 -17.04 8.72
CA MET A 213 8.98 -16.60 10.11
C MET A 213 7.69 -17.18 10.72
N TYR A 214 6.66 -17.41 9.91
CA TYR A 214 5.35 -17.90 10.32
C TYR A 214 4.93 -19.08 9.42
N PRO A 215 5.56 -20.25 9.57
CA PRO A 215 5.20 -21.42 8.79
C PRO A 215 3.74 -21.81 9.07
N PRO A 216 3.00 -22.30 8.07
CA PRO A 216 1.64 -22.80 8.28
C PRO A 216 1.66 -23.92 9.32
N ILE A 217 0.99 -23.69 10.45
CA ILE A 217 0.94 -24.64 11.55
C ILE A 217 -0.16 -25.66 11.23
N HIS A 218 0.23 -26.90 10.96
CA HIS A 218 -0.70 -28.02 10.89
C HIS A 218 -0.93 -28.55 12.30
N TYR A 219 -2.07 -28.15 12.89
CA TYR A 219 -2.47 -28.64 14.20
C TYR A 219 -2.92 -30.10 14.10
N HIS A 220 -2.55 -30.89 15.11
CA HIS A 220 -3.17 -32.20 15.29
C HIS A 220 -4.68 -32.01 15.52
N PRO A 221 -5.58 -32.88 14.98
CA PRO A 221 -7.03 -32.72 15.13
C PRO A 221 -7.51 -32.57 16.59
N LEU A 222 -6.74 -33.08 17.56
CA LEU A 222 -7.01 -32.99 18.99
C LEU A 222 -6.32 -31.82 19.72
N ALA A 223 -5.46 -31.06 19.04
CA ALA A 223 -4.69 -29.94 19.60
C ALA A 223 -4.96 -28.66 18.81
N LEU A 224 -6.25 -28.37 18.59
CA LEU A 224 -6.67 -27.14 17.92
C LEU A 224 -6.25 -25.93 18.76
N PRO A 225 -5.70 -24.88 18.12
CA PRO A 225 -5.31 -23.68 18.83
C PRO A 225 -6.55 -23.03 19.42
N LYS A 226 -6.49 -22.71 20.71
CA LYS A 226 -7.49 -21.83 21.31
C LYS A 226 -7.09 -20.37 21.03
N PRO A 227 -8.05 -19.49 20.65
CA PRO A 227 -7.76 -18.07 20.50
C PRO A 227 -7.25 -17.50 21.83
N ARG A 228 -6.29 -16.56 21.77
CA ARG A 228 -5.92 -15.78 22.95
C ARG A 228 -7.05 -14.78 23.23
N GLY A 229 -7.81 -15.03 24.30
CA GLY A 229 -8.92 -14.17 24.72
C GLY A 229 -9.84 -14.90 25.70
N THR A 230 -10.91 -14.20 26.11
CA THR A 230 -12.00 -14.82 26.87
C THR A 230 -12.66 -15.88 25.99
N ASP A 231 -12.65 -17.14 26.43
CA ASP A 231 -13.44 -18.22 25.83
C ASP A 231 -14.91 -17.85 26.09
N LEU A 232 -15.53 -17.16 25.14
CA LEU A 232 -16.95 -16.81 25.24
C LEU A 232 -17.73 -18.11 25.15
N ASP A 233 -18.64 -18.32 26.10
CA ASP A 233 -19.59 -19.39 25.97
C ASP A 233 -20.46 -19.18 24.71
N VAL A 234 -21.02 -20.27 24.22
CA VAL A 234 -21.78 -20.30 22.96
C VAL A 234 -22.90 -19.25 22.95
N GLN A 235 -23.58 -19.04 24.09
CA GLN A 235 -24.69 -18.10 24.17
C GLN A 235 -24.20 -16.66 24.03
N THR A 236 -23.09 -16.32 24.68
CA THR A 236 -22.50 -14.98 24.55
C THR A 236 -22.01 -14.72 23.13
N SER A 237 -21.43 -15.72 22.46
CA SER A 237 -21.02 -15.61 21.05
C SER A 237 -22.22 -15.37 20.12
N GLU A 238 -23.31 -16.14 20.30
CA GLU A 238 -24.53 -15.99 19.50
C GLU A 238 -25.17 -14.61 19.67
N ILE A 239 -25.17 -14.08 20.90
CA ILE A 239 -25.70 -12.73 21.18
C ILE A 239 -24.88 -11.66 20.46
N LEU A 240 -23.55 -11.75 20.51
CA LEU A 240 -22.68 -10.78 19.83
C LEU A 240 -22.83 -10.87 18.31
N GLU A 241 -22.96 -12.07 17.76
CA GLU A 241 -23.20 -12.28 16.33
C GLU A 241 -24.56 -11.70 15.89
N ALA A 242 -25.62 -11.96 16.66
CA ALA A 242 -26.95 -11.43 16.39
C ALA A 242 -26.95 -9.89 16.48
N THR A 243 -26.24 -9.33 17.45
CA THR A 243 -26.10 -7.88 17.64
C THR A 243 -25.36 -7.25 16.46
N LEU A 244 -24.26 -7.86 16.00
CA LEU A 244 -23.52 -7.41 14.82
C LEU A 244 -24.40 -7.44 13.56
N LYS A 245 -25.19 -8.52 13.37
CA LYS A 245 -26.14 -8.61 12.24
C LYS A 245 -27.20 -7.52 12.29
N ALA A 246 -27.77 -7.25 13.46
CA ALA A 246 -28.77 -6.20 13.63
C ALA A 246 -28.20 -4.79 13.39
N LEU A 247 -26.96 -4.54 13.88
CA LEU A 247 -26.26 -3.28 13.63
C LEU A 247 -25.95 -3.11 12.15
N ASN A 248 -25.42 -4.13 11.49
CA ASN A 248 -25.12 -4.07 10.06
C ASN A 248 -26.39 -3.87 9.20
N TYR A 249 -27.51 -4.48 9.59
CA TYR A 249 -28.79 -4.29 8.90
C TYR A 249 -29.37 -2.88 9.07
N SER A 250 -29.20 -2.29 10.25
CA SER A 250 -29.78 -0.98 10.57
C SER A 250 -28.90 0.19 10.10
N ASN A 251 -27.60 0.16 10.41
CA ASN A 251 -26.64 1.14 9.97
C ASN A 251 -25.25 0.51 9.80
N PRO A 252 -24.80 0.27 8.56
CA PRO A 252 -23.51 -0.36 8.26
C PRO A 252 -22.32 0.41 8.83
N ASP A 253 -22.41 1.74 8.95
CA ASP A 253 -21.31 2.58 9.46
C ASP A 253 -21.02 2.32 10.95
N LEU A 254 -22.03 1.91 11.73
CA LEU A 254 -21.89 1.52 13.14
C LEU A 254 -21.21 0.15 13.31
N ALA A 255 -21.26 -0.69 12.28
CA ALA A 255 -20.62 -2.01 12.25
C ALA A 255 -19.26 -1.98 11.53
N ALA A 256 -18.91 -0.88 10.85
CA ALA A 256 -17.68 -0.75 10.06
C ALA A 256 -16.42 -0.70 10.94
N ASP A 257 -16.50 -0.01 12.08
CA ASP A 257 -15.47 -0.10 13.11
C ASP A 257 -15.80 -1.30 13.99
N CYS A 258 -14.99 -2.36 13.90
CA CYS A 258 -15.17 -3.64 14.58
C CYS A 258 -14.97 -3.54 16.12
N TRP A 259 -15.55 -2.55 16.81
CA TRP A 259 -15.44 -2.37 18.26
C TRP A 259 -16.11 -3.50 19.05
N LEU A 260 -17.07 -4.20 18.42
CA LEU A 260 -17.69 -5.43 18.95
C LEU A 260 -16.85 -6.69 18.66
N CYS A 261 -15.87 -6.60 17.77
CA CYS A 261 -15.04 -7.72 17.37
C CYS A 261 -13.89 -7.83 18.36
N MET A 262 -13.89 -8.91 19.15
CA MET A 262 -12.77 -9.18 20.03
C MET A 262 -11.48 -9.29 19.23
N ALA A 263 -10.41 -8.67 19.73
CA ALA A 263 -9.09 -8.84 19.16
C ALA A 263 -8.68 -10.31 19.31
N LEU A 264 -8.79 -11.09 18.23
CA LEU A 264 -8.22 -12.43 18.16
C LEU A 264 -6.70 -12.26 18.21
N GLY A 265 -6.12 -12.45 19.41
CA GLY A 265 -4.68 -12.50 19.57
C GLY A 265 -4.10 -13.66 18.76
N THR A 266 -2.81 -13.59 18.45
CA THR A 266 -2.11 -14.68 17.74
C THR A 266 -2.37 -16.02 18.45
N PRO A 267 -2.95 -17.01 17.74
CA PRO A 267 -3.26 -18.31 18.34
C PRO A 267 -1.99 -18.95 18.87
N MET A 268 -1.99 -19.41 20.12
CA MET A 268 -0.89 -20.19 20.67
C MET A 268 -1.18 -21.68 20.50
N PRO A 269 -0.20 -22.47 20.04
CA PRO A 269 -0.32 -23.91 20.11
C PRO A 269 -0.47 -24.34 21.58
N ILE A 270 -1.45 -25.20 21.85
CA ILE A 270 -1.56 -25.86 23.15
C ILE A 270 -0.35 -26.78 23.27
N ALA A 271 0.56 -26.48 24.20
CA ALA A 271 1.64 -27.38 24.53
C ALA A 271 1.03 -28.66 25.15
N LEU A 272 0.94 -29.73 24.37
CA LEU A 272 0.81 -31.07 24.95
C LEU A 272 2.14 -31.35 25.67
N MET A 273 2.16 -31.12 26.98
CA MET A 273 3.26 -31.60 27.81
C MET A 273 3.25 -33.13 27.76
N SER A 274 4.16 -33.71 26.97
CA SER A 274 4.50 -35.13 27.03
C SER A 274 5.30 -35.43 28.29
N LYS A 275 4.66 -35.31 29.45
CA LYS A 275 5.08 -36.04 30.65
C LYS A 275 3.92 -36.96 30.98
N TRP A 276 4.04 -38.23 30.60
CA TRP A 276 3.37 -39.45 31.09
C TRP A 276 3.27 -40.48 29.95
N LEU A 277 4.41 -41.05 29.58
CA LEU A 277 4.49 -42.40 29.02
C LEU A 277 5.72 -43.11 29.61
N HIS A 278 5.74 -43.18 30.93
CA HIS A 278 6.43 -44.23 31.69
C HIS A 278 5.36 -44.88 32.57
N ILE A 279 4.53 -45.73 31.98
CA ILE A 279 3.83 -46.77 32.72
C ILE A 279 4.63 -48.04 32.45
N HIS A 280 5.32 -48.47 33.50
CA HIS A 280 5.96 -49.76 33.63
C HIS A 280 5.09 -50.88 33.04
N LYS A 281 5.64 -51.62 32.08
CA LYS A 281 5.40 -53.06 31.97
C LYS A 281 6.71 -53.76 32.32
N LEU A 282 6.80 -54.23 33.56
CA LEU A 282 7.71 -55.29 33.97
C LEU A 282 6.85 -56.47 34.43
N HIS A 283 7.04 -57.59 33.73
CA HIS A 283 6.83 -58.99 34.09
C HIS A 283 5.55 -59.42 34.83
N THR A 284 4.75 -60.22 34.13
CA THR A 284 4.78 -61.70 34.24
C THR A 284 4.61 -62.29 32.86
#